data_AF-A0A3D0TWF1-F1
#
_entry.id   AF-A0A3D0TWF1-F1
#
_cell.length_a   1.000
_cell.length_b   1.000
_cell.length_c   1.000
_cell.angle_alpha   90.00
_cell.angle_beta   90.00
_cell.angle_gamma   90.00
#
_symmetry.space_group_name_H-M   'P 1'
#
loop_
_entity.id
_entity.type
_entity.pdbx_description
1 polymer ?
#
loop_
_entity_poly.entity_id
_entity_poly.type
_entity_poly.pdbx_seq_one_letter_code
_entity_poly.pdbx_strand_id
1 'polypeptide(L)'
;MTPRPDFADALDAVLRREIAGCVGLRGIERLSGGASMETYRLTLETTAGAAGGGTTRSLCLRRGAGGVDRESDYVSGLGVEALAMTAARRAGVAEPEVLYVLAPDDGVGVGFLMEWLDGVTLGARVVRSPELDDVRPQLAYQCGRQLARIHAVDLDSTGLRDVLRHITPADYLEQTWARCRAYPTPQPMIDFTARWLGDNVVSEFEPALVHNDFRNGNLMIDPQRGITAVLDWETVHIGDPMRDLGWVCTNSWRFGRRDLPVGGFGTYDDLFAGYEDESGIRVDPARVRYWEVFGSFWWAVSCLTMAEHYRTGPDPTVERPAIGRRCSECQIDCVNLLIPGEVDLVEGAAEGAVGAAGGEAAGAAGGEMPTLDELLTSVRDFLHGDVMDATTARTNYLARVAANSLDIVRREL
;
A
#
# COMPACT_ATOMS: atom_id res chain seq x y z
N MET A 1 0.73 4.40 22.76
CA MET A 1 -0.11 5.43 23.42
C MET A 1 -1.44 4.82 23.79
N THR A 2 -1.78 4.77 25.08
CA THR A 2 -3.14 4.44 25.52
C THR A 2 -4.08 5.53 24.99
N PRO A 3 -5.23 5.19 24.36
CA PRO A 3 -6.17 6.20 23.90
C PRO A 3 -6.62 7.11 25.06
N ARG A 4 -7.02 8.36 24.76
CA ARG A 4 -7.61 9.25 25.77
C ARG A 4 -8.82 8.54 26.40
N PRO A 5 -9.08 8.66 27.72
CA PRO A 5 -10.18 7.97 28.40
C PRO A 5 -11.53 8.13 27.68
N ASP A 6 -11.80 9.34 27.19
CA ASP A 6 -12.99 9.71 26.41
C ASP A 6 -13.17 8.86 25.13
N PHE A 7 -12.09 8.53 24.42
CA PHE A 7 -12.16 7.72 23.20
C PHE A 7 -12.54 6.26 23.49
N ALA A 8 -11.94 5.66 24.53
CA ALA A 8 -12.21 4.26 24.84
C ALA A 8 -13.65 4.06 25.35
N ASP A 9 -14.13 5.01 26.16
CA ASP A 9 -15.50 5.00 26.68
C ASP A 9 -16.53 5.21 25.56
N ALA A 10 -16.29 6.18 24.66
CA ALA A 10 -17.13 6.40 23.48
C ALA A 10 -17.16 5.16 22.57
N LEU A 11 -16.00 4.55 22.32
CA LEU A 11 -15.91 3.33 21.51
C LEU A 11 -16.64 2.15 22.15
N ASP A 12 -16.53 1.94 23.47
CA ASP A 12 -17.28 0.89 24.19
C ASP A 12 -18.80 1.09 24.05
N ALA A 13 -19.28 2.33 24.15
CA ALA A 13 -20.68 2.66 23.97
C ALA A 13 -21.18 2.31 22.56
N VAL A 14 -20.41 2.66 21.51
CA VAL A 14 -20.72 2.29 20.11
C VAL A 14 -20.75 0.78 19.95
N LEU A 15 -19.75 0.06 20.46
CA LEU A 15 -19.64 -1.39 20.33
C LEU A 15 -20.82 -2.12 20.97
N ARG A 16 -21.25 -1.71 22.17
CA ARG A 16 -22.43 -2.29 22.84
C ARG A 16 -23.73 -2.05 22.09
N ARG A 17 -23.82 -0.91 21.38
CA ARG A 17 -25.01 -0.50 20.65
C ARG A 17 -25.12 -1.20 19.30
N GLU A 18 -24.02 -1.27 18.55
CA GLU A 18 -24.01 -1.68 17.14
C GLU A 18 -23.54 -3.13 16.92
N ILE A 19 -22.72 -3.69 17.82
CA ILE A 19 -22.21 -5.05 17.68
C ILE A 19 -23.08 -6.02 18.47
N ALA A 20 -23.82 -6.85 17.74
CA ALA A 20 -24.70 -7.87 18.32
C ALA A 20 -23.96 -8.75 19.34
N GLY A 21 -24.52 -8.85 20.54
CA GLY A 21 -23.99 -9.67 21.64
C GLY A 21 -22.78 -9.07 22.35
N CYS A 22 -22.34 -7.84 22.03
CA CYS A 22 -21.24 -7.18 22.73
C CYS A 22 -21.64 -6.78 24.16
N VAL A 23 -20.88 -7.27 25.14
CA VAL A 23 -21.02 -6.98 26.57
C VAL A 23 -19.96 -5.99 27.05
N GLY A 24 -18.92 -5.73 26.25
CA GLY A 24 -17.98 -4.64 26.51
C GLY A 24 -16.63 -4.81 25.84
N LEU A 25 -15.90 -3.71 25.75
CA LEU A 25 -14.54 -3.61 25.26
C LEU A 25 -13.55 -4.03 26.35
N ARG A 26 -12.70 -5.01 26.04
CA ARG A 26 -11.69 -5.57 26.95
C ARG A 26 -10.27 -5.13 26.60
N GLY A 27 -10.02 -4.79 25.33
CA GLY A 27 -8.70 -4.34 24.89
C GLY A 27 -8.75 -3.57 23.57
N ILE A 28 -7.88 -2.57 23.47
CA ILE A 28 -7.63 -1.79 22.26
C ILE A 28 -6.13 -1.84 22.00
N GLU A 29 -5.74 -2.38 20.85
CA GLU A 29 -4.35 -2.46 20.43
C GLU A 29 -4.23 -1.77 19.07
N ARG A 30 -3.36 -0.76 18.95
CA ARG A 30 -3.03 -0.15 17.66
C ARG A 30 -2.02 -1.04 16.94
N LEU A 31 -2.32 -1.44 15.72
CA LEU A 31 -1.42 -2.26 14.91
C LEU A 31 -0.31 -1.39 14.30
N SER A 32 0.87 -1.99 14.12
CA SER A 32 1.97 -1.38 13.39
C SER A 32 1.71 -1.44 11.89
N GLY A 33 1.61 -0.28 11.24
CA GLY A 33 1.30 -0.17 9.81
C GLY A 33 0.12 0.77 9.56
N GLY A 34 0.19 1.53 8.47
CA GLY A 34 -0.75 2.62 8.16
C GLY A 34 -0.10 3.98 8.31
N ALA A 35 0.64 4.41 7.29
CA ALA A 35 1.24 5.76 7.24
C ALA A 35 0.16 6.85 7.16
N SER A 36 -1.02 6.52 6.61
CA SER A 36 -2.14 7.45 6.38
C SER A 36 -3.28 7.29 7.38
N MET A 37 -3.62 6.04 7.77
CA MET A 37 -4.79 5.67 8.59
C MET A 37 -4.40 4.84 9.82
N GLU A 38 -5.21 4.90 10.87
CA GLU A 38 -5.05 4.10 12.09
C GLU A 38 -5.82 2.78 11.98
N THR A 39 -5.14 1.66 12.26
CA THR A 39 -5.79 0.35 12.36
C THR A 39 -5.65 -0.19 13.78
N TYR A 40 -6.76 -0.63 14.37
CA TYR A 40 -6.80 -1.17 15.73
C TYR A 40 -7.39 -2.57 15.75
N ARG A 41 -6.80 -3.45 16.56
CA ARG A 41 -7.44 -4.67 17.04
C ARG A 41 -8.24 -4.35 18.30
N LEU A 42 -9.53 -4.65 18.26
CA LEU A 42 -10.44 -4.54 19.39
C LEU A 42 -10.71 -5.94 19.94
N THR A 43 -10.62 -6.11 21.25
CA THR A 43 -11.02 -7.36 21.93
C THR A 43 -12.28 -7.10 22.71
N LEU A 44 -13.36 -7.76 22.33
CA LEU A 44 -14.68 -7.63 22.93
C LEU A 44 -14.99 -8.83 23.81
N GLU A 45 -15.74 -8.61 24.88
CA GLU A 45 -16.51 -9.65 25.55
C GLU A 45 -17.89 -9.74 24.91
N THR A 46 -18.34 -10.95 24.65
CA THR A 46 -19.64 -11.23 24.06
C THR A 46 -20.45 -12.22 24.92
N THR A 47 -21.77 -12.16 24.80
CA THR A 47 -22.65 -13.17 25.40
C THR A 47 -22.42 -14.53 24.72
N ALA A 48 -22.30 -15.59 25.52
CA ALA A 48 -22.15 -16.95 25.01
C ALA A 48 -23.36 -17.35 24.16
N GLY A 49 -23.15 -17.98 23.00
CA GLY A 49 -24.20 -18.76 22.37
C GLY A 49 -24.65 -19.91 23.30
N ALA A 50 -25.95 -20.02 23.56
CA ALA A 50 -26.72 -21.10 24.21
C ALA A 50 -26.23 -21.78 25.52
N ALA A 51 -24.99 -21.58 25.99
CA ALA A 51 -24.38 -22.33 27.09
C ALA A 51 -23.75 -21.46 28.20
N GLY A 52 -24.02 -20.16 28.25
CA GLY A 52 -23.90 -19.36 29.48
C GLY A 52 -22.49 -19.01 30.00
N GLY A 53 -21.43 -19.01 29.18
CA GLY A 53 -20.11 -18.47 29.56
C GLY A 53 -19.60 -17.41 28.57
N GLY A 54 -19.38 -16.17 29.02
CA GLY A 54 -18.95 -15.07 28.14
C GLY A 54 -17.72 -15.42 27.30
N THR A 55 -17.80 -15.21 25.99
CA THR A 55 -16.70 -15.48 25.04
C THR A 55 -16.00 -14.19 24.65
N THR A 56 -14.76 -14.27 24.18
CA THR A 56 -14.07 -13.11 23.59
C THR A 56 -14.12 -13.16 22.06
N ARG A 57 -14.27 -12.01 21.43
CA ARG A 57 -14.24 -11.84 19.96
C ARG A 57 -13.30 -10.69 19.60
N SER A 58 -12.48 -10.85 18.57
CA SER A 58 -11.72 -9.74 18.00
C SER A 58 -12.48 -9.07 16.85
N LEU A 59 -12.40 -7.74 16.77
CA LEU A 59 -12.80 -6.93 15.61
C LEU A 59 -11.63 -6.05 15.17
N CYS A 60 -11.70 -5.53 13.96
CA CYS A 60 -10.79 -4.49 13.48
C CYS A 60 -11.53 -3.14 13.41
N LEU A 61 -10.88 -2.07 13.85
CA LEU A 61 -11.31 -0.70 13.62
C LEU A 61 -10.32 -0.02 12.67
N ARG A 62 -10.81 0.44 11.52
CA ARG A 62 -10.07 1.32 10.62
C ARG A 62 -10.57 2.75 10.81
N ARG A 63 -9.65 3.69 11.07
CA ARG A 63 -9.97 5.04 11.53
C ARG A 63 -9.04 6.08 10.93
N GLY A 64 -9.58 7.26 10.63
CA GLY A 64 -8.78 8.40 10.19
C GLY A 64 -7.78 8.79 11.27
N ALA A 65 -6.55 9.15 10.91
CA ALA A 65 -5.57 9.50 11.94
C ALA A 65 -6.00 10.74 12.73
N GLY A 66 -5.98 10.63 14.06
CA GLY A 66 -6.56 11.65 14.94
C GLY A 66 -8.09 11.76 14.87
N GLY A 67 -8.78 10.88 14.14
CA GLY A 67 -10.22 10.86 13.94
C GLY A 67 -10.74 11.70 12.77
N VAL A 68 -9.83 12.22 11.93
CA VAL A 68 -10.16 13.12 10.82
C VAL A 68 -10.02 12.38 9.49
N ASP A 69 -10.97 12.59 8.58
CA ASP A 69 -10.87 12.05 7.23
C ASP A 69 -9.78 12.79 6.42
N ARG A 70 -9.04 12.05 5.60
CA ARG A 70 -7.94 12.58 4.78
C ARG A 70 -8.21 12.37 3.30
N GLU A 71 -9.46 12.58 2.92
CA GLU A 71 -9.87 12.58 1.52
C GLU A 71 -9.03 13.58 0.72
N SER A 72 -8.58 13.14 -0.44
CA SER A 72 -7.79 13.94 -1.36
C SER A 72 -8.11 13.57 -2.80
N ASP A 73 -7.38 14.14 -3.75
CA ASP A 73 -7.54 13.75 -5.15
C ASP A 73 -7.16 12.30 -5.47
N TYR A 74 -6.46 11.65 -4.54
CA TYR A 74 -5.88 10.31 -4.73
C TYR A 74 -6.37 9.28 -3.71
N VAL A 75 -7.04 9.74 -2.64
CA VAL A 75 -7.47 8.92 -1.51
C VAL A 75 -8.92 9.20 -1.25
N SER A 76 -9.74 8.15 -1.30
CA SER A 76 -11.15 8.18 -0.98
C SER A 76 -11.36 8.26 0.53
N GLY A 77 -12.45 8.92 0.95
CA GLY A 77 -12.84 8.95 2.36
C GLY A 77 -13.20 7.56 2.90
N LEU A 78 -13.07 7.35 4.21
CA LEU A 78 -13.26 6.03 4.84
C LEU A 78 -14.68 5.46 4.67
N GLY A 79 -15.69 6.32 4.49
CA GLY A 79 -17.06 5.89 4.19
C GLY A 79 -17.18 5.28 2.79
N VAL A 80 -16.46 5.84 1.81
CA VAL A 80 -16.38 5.30 0.44
C VAL A 80 -15.58 4.00 0.42
N GLU A 81 -14.50 3.93 1.21
CA GLU A 81 -13.73 2.69 1.41
C GLU A 81 -14.62 1.55 1.92
N ALA A 82 -15.39 1.81 2.99
CA ALA A 82 -16.33 0.85 3.55
C ALA A 82 -17.43 0.41 2.56
N LEU A 83 -17.92 1.34 1.72
CA LEU A 83 -18.89 1.04 0.68
C LEU A 83 -18.30 0.13 -0.41
N ALA A 84 -17.07 0.41 -0.87
CA ALA A 84 -16.36 -0.40 -1.86
C ALA A 84 -16.11 -1.82 -1.34
N MET A 85 -15.62 -1.96 -0.10
CA MET A 85 -15.44 -3.27 0.55
C MET A 85 -16.76 -4.05 0.65
N THR A 86 -17.85 -3.37 1.06
CA THR A 86 -19.17 -4.00 1.17
C THR A 86 -19.67 -4.49 -0.19
N ALA A 87 -19.49 -3.69 -1.25
CA ALA A 87 -19.85 -4.05 -2.61
C ALA A 87 -19.00 -5.23 -3.14
N ALA A 88 -17.69 -5.19 -2.92
CA ALA A 88 -16.76 -6.26 -3.30
C ALA A 88 -17.11 -7.59 -2.62
N ARG A 89 -17.37 -7.57 -1.31
CA ARG A 89 -17.80 -8.77 -0.57
C ARG A 89 -19.09 -9.35 -1.13
N ARG A 90 -20.08 -8.51 -1.49
CA ARG A 90 -21.33 -8.96 -2.12
C ARG A 90 -21.12 -9.58 -3.50
N ALA A 91 -20.10 -9.13 -4.24
CA ALA A 91 -19.66 -9.73 -5.50
C ALA A 91 -18.81 -11.01 -5.32
N GLY A 92 -18.62 -11.47 -4.07
CA GLY A 92 -17.90 -12.71 -3.75
C GLY A 92 -16.39 -12.53 -3.60
N VAL A 93 -15.89 -11.30 -3.55
CA VAL A 93 -14.48 -11.03 -3.21
C VAL A 93 -14.20 -11.50 -1.78
N ALA A 94 -13.04 -12.11 -1.57
CA ALA A 94 -12.54 -12.44 -0.24
C ALA A 94 -12.22 -11.12 0.48
N GLU A 95 -13.11 -10.69 1.36
CA GLU A 95 -13.11 -9.36 1.99
C GLU A 95 -13.74 -9.49 3.38
N PRO A 96 -13.21 -8.88 4.46
CA PRO A 96 -13.87 -8.85 5.77
C PRO A 96 -15.28 -8.24 5.71
N GLU A 97 -16.16 -8.70 6.59
CA GLU A 97 -17.46 -8.04 6.75
C GLU A 97 -17.29 -6.66 7.42
N VAL A 98 -17.72 -5.59 6.74
CA VAL A 98 -17.92 -4.29 7.39
C VAL A 98 -19.17 -4.38 8.26
N LEU A 99 -18.98 -4.22 9.57
CA LEU A 99 -20.02 -4.40 10.58
C LEU A 99 -20.76 -3.10 10.88
N TYR A 100 -20.03 -1.98 10.88
CA TYR A 100 -20.60 -0.67 11.20
C TYR A 100 -19.70 0.46 10.70
N VAL A 101 -20.27 1.48 10.06
CA VAL A 101 -19.57 2.71 9.68
C VAL A 101 -19.86 3.77 10.74
N LEU A 102 -18.81 4.40 11.27
CA LEU A 102 -18.91 5.36 12.36
C LEU A 102 -19.67 6.62 11.92
N ALA A 103 -20.61 7.05 12.74
CA ALA A 103 -21.37 8.28 12.58
C ALA A 103 -20.69 9.44 13.34
N PRO A 104 -20.89 10.71 12.93
CA PRO A 104 -20.32 11.87 13.63
C PRO A 104 -20.67 11.90 15.12
N ASP A 105 -21.89 11.50 15.49
CA ASP A 105 -22.38 11.51 16.87
C ASP A 105 -21.80 10.39 17.75
N ASP A 106 -21.00 9.48 17.17
CA ASP A 106 -20.33 8.42 17.92
C ASP A 106 -19.14 8.93 18.74
N GLY A 107 -18.65 10.15 18.49
CA GLY A 107 -17.57 10.76 19.28
C GLY A 107 -16.19 10.10 19.11
N VAL A 108 -16.07 9.09 18.24
CA VAL A 108 -14.82 8.37 17.98
C VAL A 108 -14.10 8.84 16.71
N GLY A 109 -14.68 9.76 15.94
CA GLY A 109 -14.14 10.24 14.66
C GLY A 109 -14.57 9.38 13.48
N VAL A 110 -13.95 9.61 12.32
CA VAL A 110 -14.31 8.92 11.06
C VAL A 110 -13.64 7.56 10.95
N GLY A 111 -14.39 6.54 10.54
CA GLY A 111 -13.89 5.18 10.35
C GLY A 111 -14.99 4.14 10.27
N PHE A 112 -14.61 2.87 10.35
CA PHE A 112 -15.55 1.74 10.34
C PHE A 112 -14.99 0.53 11.10
N LEU A 113 -15.91 -0.26 11.64
CA LEU A 113 -15.66 -1.54 12.29
C LEU A 113 -15.87 -2.67 11.29
N MET A 114 -14.95 -3.63 11.31
CA MET A 114 -15.01 -4.81 10.45
C MET A 114 -14.60 -6.09 11.18
N GLU A 115 -14.92 -7.23 10.55
CA GLU A 115 -14.47 -8.55 10.97
C GLU A 115 -12.95 -8.60 11.17
N TRP A 116 -12.51 -9.26 12.24
CA TRP A 116 -11.11 -9.64 12.39
C TRP A 116 -10.83 -10.92 11.62
N LEU A 117 -9.86 -10.88 10.72
CA LEU A 117 -9.37 -12.05 10.00
C LEU A 117 -7.92 -12.32 10.39
N ASP A 118 -7.59 -13.59 10.59
CA ASP A 118 -6.23 -14.04 10.83
C ASP A 118 -5.57 -14.44 9.50
N GLY A 119 -4.30 -14.05 9.33
CA GLY A 119 -3.51 -14.41 8.16
C GLY A 119 -2.18 -13.68 8.06
N VAL A 120 -1.47 -13.94 6.97
CA VAL A 120 -0.17 -13.33 6.66
C VAL A 120 -0.37 -12.22 5.62
N THR A 121 0.05 -11.01 5.94
CA THR A 121 -0.07 -9.82 5.05
C THR A 121 1.27 -9.24 4.60
N LEU A 122 2.35 -9.51 5.34
CA LEU A 122 3.67 -8.99 4.98
C LEU A 122 4.18 -9.67 3.70
N GLY A 123 4.24 -8.94 2.59
CA GLY A 123 4.55 -9.56 1.30
C GLY A 123 5.90 -10.28 1.23
N ALA A 124 6.93 -9.80 1.94
CA ALA A 124 8.19 -10.51 2.08
C ALA A 124 8.05 -11.87 2.80
N ARG A 125 7.12 -11.98 3.76
CA ARG A 125 6.76 -13.24 4.42
C ARG A 125 5.90 -14.11 3.50
N VAL A 126 4.95 -13.54 2.77
CA VAL A 126 4.13 -14.28 1.78
C VAL A 126 5.01 -15.06 0.79
N VAL A 127 6.06 -14.40 0.28
CA VAL A 127 6.96 -14.96 -0.73
C VAL A 127 7.96 -15.98 -0.17
N ARG A 128 8.25 -15.97 1.14
CA ARG A 128 9.38 -16.72 1.73
C ARG A 128 8.99 -17.71 2.82
N SER A 129 7.82 -17.56 3.43
CA SER A 129 7.46 -18.34 4.62
C SER A 129 7.07 -19.78 4.25
N PRO A 130 7.72 -20.80 4.84
CA PRO A 130 7.39 -22.20 4.56
C PRO A 130 5.94 -22.58 4.86
N GLU A 131 5.30 -21.89 5.81
CA GLU A 131 3.89 -22.14 6.19
C GLU A 131 2.90 -21.90 5.03
N LEU A 132 3.32 -21.21 3.98
CA LEU A 132 2.49 -20.90 2.81
C LEU A 132 2.87 -21.74 1.58
N ASP A 133 3.80 -22.68 1.68
CA ASP A 133 4.30 -23.44 0.54
C ASP A 133 3.18 -24.19 -0.21
N ASP A 134 2.18 -24.69 0.51
CA ASP A 134 1.07 -25.45 -0.07
C ASP A 134 0.08 -24.56 -0.85
N VAL A 135 -0.12 -23.31 -0.42
CA VAL A 135 -1.07 -22.37 -1.04
C VAL A 135 -0.41 -21.44 -2.04
N ARG A 136 0.89 -21.14 -1.89
CA ARG A 136 1.62 -20.15 -2.70
C ARG A 136 1.49 -20.37 -4.22
N PRO A 137 1.61 -21.60 -4.75
CA PRO A 137 1.47 -21.85 -6.19
C PRO A 137 0.09 -21.46 -6.77
N GLN A 138 -0.94 -21.39 -5.93
CA GLN A 138 -2.32 -21.07 -6.36
C GLN A 138 -2.62 -19.58 -6.27
N LEU A 139 -1.76 -18.79 -5.62
CA LEU A 139 -2.08 -17.39 -5.29
C LEU A 139 -2.24 -16.52 -6.54
N ALA A 140 -1.46 -16.71 -7.60
CA ALA A 140 -1.62 -15.92 -8.83
C ALA A 140 -2.98 -16.18 -9.49
N TYR A 141 -3.39 -17.44 -9.59
CA TYR A 141 -4.73 -17.79 -10.05
C TYR A 141 -5.83 -17.21 -9.16
N GLN A 142 -5.67 -17.29 -7.83
CA GLN A 142 -6.62 -16.69 -6.90
C GLN A 142 -6.68 -15.16 -7.05
N CYS A 143 -5.55 -14.47 -7.26
CA CYS A 143 -5.51 -13.03 -7.55
C CYS A 143 -6.38 -12.70 -8.77
N GLY A 144 -6.23 -13.45 -9.86
CA GLY A 144 -7.02 -13.27 -11.08
C GLY A 144 -8.53 -13.35 -10.80
N ARG A 145 -8.95 -14.36 -10.02
CA ARG A 145 -10.35 -14.52 -9.62
C ARG A 145 -10.86 -13.39 -8.74
N GLN A 146 -10.07 -12.93 -7.77
CA GLN A 146 -10.47 -11.79 -6.93
C GLN A 146 -10.65 -10.53 -7.77
N LEU A 147 -9.70 -10.23 -8.67
CA LEU A 147 -9.77 -9.08 -9.55
C LEU A 147 -10.99 -9.15 -10.48
N ALA A 148 -11.27 -10.32 -11.08
CA ALA A 148 -12.47 -10.50 -11.90
C ALA A 148 -13.77 -10.18 -11.14
N ARG A 149 -13.87 -10.58 -9.87
CA ARG A 149 -15.02 -10.27 -9.01
C ARG A 149 -15.12 -8.79 -8.66
N ILE A 150 -13.98 -8.15 -8.34
CA ILE A 150 -13.93 -6.70 -8.09
C ILE A 150 -14.43 -5.95 -9.33
N HIS A 151 -13.94 -6.32 -10.51
CA HIS A 151 -14.28 -5.65 -11.76
C HIS A 151 -15.71 -5.92 -12.24
N ALA A 152 -16.36 -6.96 -11.70
CA ALA A 152 -17.76 -7.30 -11.98
C ALA A 152 -18.76 -6.60 -11.03
N VAL A 153 -18.30 -5.78 -10.08
CA VAL A 153 -19.18 -5.02 -9.19
C VAL A 153 -20.06 -4.06 -10.00
N ASP A 154 -21.37 -4.17 -9.84
CA ASP A 154 -22.35 -3.26 -10.44
C ASP A 154 -22.28 -1.89 -9.73
N LEU A 155 -21.66 -0.92 -10.41
CA LEU A 155 -21.40 0.43 -9.89
C LEU A 155 -22.67 1.24 -9.64
N ASP A 156 -23.74 0.98 -10.39
CA ASP A 156 -24.99 1.72 -10.33
C ASP A 156 -25.84 1.24 -9.15
N SER A 157 -26.03 -0.08 -9.03
CA SER A 157 -26.82 -0.67 -7.94
C SER A 157 -26.17 -0.50 -6.55
N THR A 158 -24.85 -0.29 -6.51
CA THR A 158 -24.08 -0.09 -5.28
C THR A 158 -23.93 1.39 -4.90
N GLY A 159 -24.29 2.32 -5.78
CA GLY A 159 -24.09 3.76 -5.59
C GLY A 159 -22.62 4.21 -5.73
N LEU A 160 -21.71 3.30 -6.11
CA LEU A 160 -20.30 3.62 -6.31
C LEU A 160 -20.07 4.59 -7.48
N ARG A 161 -20.94 4.56 -8.51
CA ARG A 161 -20.87 5.50 -9.64
C ARG A 161 -20.97 6.96 -9.21
N ASP A 162 -21.74 7.24 -8.16
CA ASP A 162 -22.02 8.62 -7.74
C ASP A 162 -20.93 9.20 -6.83
N VAL A 163 -20.13 8.34 -6.20
CA VAL A 163 -19.13 8.75 -5.20
C VAL A 163 -17.69 8.55 -5.65
N LEU A 164 -17.44 7.67 -6.62
CA LEU A 164 -16.10 7.41 -7.13
C LEU A 164 -15.75 8.29 -8.33
N ARG A 165 -14.48 8.65 -8.39
CA ARG A 165 -13.92 9.34 -9.55
C ARG A 165 -13.80 8.39 -10.73
N HIS A 166 -14.12 8.91 -11.91
CA HIS A 166 -13.82 8.27 -13.17
C HIS A 166 -12.46 8.74 -13.67
N ILE A 167 -11.51 7.83 -13.83
CA ILE A 167 -10.15 8.15 -14.26
C ILE A 167 -9.84 7.37 -15.53
N THR A 168 -9.61 8.09 -16.63
CA THR A 168 -9.15 7.46 -17.87
C THR A 168 -7.64 7.19 -17.83
N PRO A 169 -7.12 6.27 -18.66
CA PRO A 169 -5.68 6.02 -18.74
C PRO A 169 -4.87 7.27 -19.09
N ALA A 170 -5.41 8.13 -19.96
CA ALA A 170 -4.80 9.41 -20.33
C ALA A 170 -4.80 10.41 -19.16
N ASP A 171 -5.92 10.54 -18.44
CA ASP A 171 -6.00 11.42 -17.27
C ASP A 171 -5.03 10.97 -16.18
N TYR A 172 -4.90 9.65 -15.96
CA TYR A 172 -4.02 9.13 -14.92
C TYR A 172 -2.54 9.35 -15.26
N LEU A 173 -2.19 9.16 -16.53
CA LEU A 173 -0.86 9.48 -17.04
C LEU A 173 -0.54 10.95 -16.81
N GLU A 174 -1.41 11.85 -17.25
CA GLU A 174 -1.15 13.29 -17.16
C GLU A 174 -1.09 13.76 -15.70
N GLN A 175 -1.99 13.31 -14.83
CA GLN A 175 -1.93 13.61 -13.39
C GLN A 175 -0.61 13.16 -12.77
N THR A 176 -0.15 11.95 -13.11
CA THR A 176 1.11 11.41 -12.57
C THR A 176 2.32 12.14 -13.13
N TRP A 177 2.32 12.44 -14.42
CA TRP A 177 3.42 13.15 -15.06
C TRP A 177 3.50 14.61 -14.61
N ALA A 178 2.36 15.29 -14.43
CA ALA A 178 2.31 16.65 -13.91
C ALA A 178 2.94 16.76 -12.51
N ARG A 179 2.71 15.78 -11.62
CA ARG A 179 3.39 15.71 -10.32
C ARG A 179 4.90 15.61 -10.48
N CYS A 180 5.39 14.78 -11.40
CA CYS A 180 6.83 14.68 -11.66
C CYS A 180 7.41 15.99 -12.19
N ARG A 181 6.70 16.69 -13.08
CA ARG A 181 7.17 17.96 -13.68
C ARG A 181 7.15 19.13 -12.70
N ALA A 182 6.51 18.99 -11.54
CA ALA A 182 6.55 19.98 -10.47
C ALA A 182 7.90 19.99 -9.73
N TYR A 183 8.69 18.91 -9.84
CA TYR A 183 10.02 18.85 -9.26
C TYR A 183 11.02 19.71 -10.03
N PRO A 184 11.91 20.47 -9.34
CA PRO A 184 12.89 21.33 -10.00
C PRO A 184 13.99 20.55 -10.72
N THR A 185 14.25 19.30 -10.33
CA THR A 185 15.26 18.46 -10.99
C THR A 185 14.65 17.67 -12.15
N PRO A 186 15.24 17.70 -13.36
CA PRO A 186 14.81 16.84 -14.47
C PRO A 186 14.85 15.36 -14.09
N GLN A 187 13.85 14.60 -14.56
CA GLN A 187 13.75 13.14 -14.36
C GLN A 187 13.70 12.42 -15.71
N PRO A 188 14.84 12.29 -16.44
CA PRO A 188 14.82 11.87 -17.85
C PRO A 188 14.17 10.51 -18.09
N MET A 189 14.39 9.53 -17.21
CA MET A 189 13.79 8.20 -17.40
C MET A 189 12.29 8.19 -17.10
N ILE A 190 11.83 9.01 -16.14
CA ILE A 190 10.40 9.18 -15.87
C ILE A 190 9.73 9.88 -17.06
N ASP A 191 10.34 10.93 -17.61
CA ASP A 191 9.85 11.64 -18.80
C ASP A 191 9.82 10.75 -20.04
N PHE A 192 10.86 9.93 -20.25
CA PHE A 192 10.89 8.96 -21.35
C PHE A 192 9.75 7.95 -21.22
N THR A 193 9.54 7.43 -20.01
CA THR A 193 8.47 6.47 -19.74
C THR A 193 7.08 7.09 -19.95
N ALA A 194 6.87 8.33 -19.49
CA ALA A 194 5.62 9.05 -19.68
C ALA A 194 5.29 9.27 -21.17
N ARG A 195 6.29 9.61 -21.98
CA ARG A 195 6.12 9.72 -23.45
C ARG A 195 5.74 8.39 -24.08
N TRP A 196 6.44 7.32 -23.72
CA TRP A 196 6.08 5.98 -24.20
C TRP A 196 4.64 5.60 -23.81
N LEU A 197 4.24 5.89 -22.57
CA LEU A 197 2.86 5.66 -22.11
C LEU A 197 1.85 6.50 -22.90
N GLY A 198 2.17 7.76 -23.21
CA GLY A 198 1.32 8.62 -24.04
C GLY A 198 1.15 8.10 -25.46
N ASP A 199 2.24 7.62 -26.08
CA ASP A 199 2.24 7.06 -27.44
C ASP A 199 1.51 5.71 -27.52
N ASN A 200 1.36 5.01 -26.38
CA ASN A 200 0.74 3.68 -26.29
C ASN A 200 -0.54 3.68 -25.44
N VAL A 201 -1.14 4.85 -25.21
CA VAL A 201 -2.28 4.99 -24.31
C VAL A 201 -3.45 4.10 -24.75
N VAL A 202 -4.04 3.39 -23.79
CA VAL A 202 -5.21 2.55 -24.03
C VAL A 202 -6.45 3.45 -24.11
N SER A 203 -7.04 3.59 -25.29
CA SER A 203 -8.21 4.46 -25.51
C SER A 203 -9.55 3.75 -25.38
N GLU A 204 -9.58 2.43 -25.57
CA GLU A 204 -10.82 1.63 -25.55
C GLU A 204 -10.81 0.68 -24.35
N PHE A 205 -11.74 0.91 -23.42
CA PHE A 205 -11.97 0.04 -22.27
C PHE A 205 -13.40 0.20 -21.76
N GLU A 206 -13.92 -0.85 -21.13
CA GLU A 206 -15.12 -0.76 -20.31
C GLU A 206 -14.69 -0.36 -18.88
N PRO A 207 -15.17 0.77 -18.33
CA PRO A 207 -14.82 1.18 -16.97
C PRO A 207 -15.40 0.23 -15.92
N ALA A 208 -14.57 -0.15 -14.95
CA ALA A 208 -14.94 -1.00 -13.83
C ALA A 208 -14.49 -0.39 -12.50
N LEU A 209 -14.92 -0.98 -11.38
CA LEU A 209 -14.30 -0.71 -10.09
C LEU A 209 -12.84 -1.17 -10.14
N VAL A 210 -11.90 -0.28 -9.80
CA VAL A 210 -10.45 -0.55 -9.77
C VAL A 210 -9.96 -0.35 -8.35
N HIS A 211 -9.38 -1.38 -7.75
CA HIS A 211 -8.79 -1.32 -6.41
C HIS A 211 -7.57 -0.38 -6.38
N ASN A 212 -6.82 -0.35 -7.47
CA ASN A 212 -5.66 0.48 -7.77
C ASN A 212 -4.38 0.15 -6.98
N ASP A 213 -4.49 -0.29 -5.73
CA ASP A 213 -3.38 -0.82 -4.92
C ASP A 213 -3.48 -2.35 -4.67
N PHE A 214 -3.97 -3.13 -5.63
CA PHE A 214 -4.02 -4.60 -5.52
C PHE A 214 -2.63 -5.22 -5.67
N ARG A 215 -1.96 -5.51 -4.54
CA ARG A 215 -0.60 -6.06 -4.52
C ARG A 215 -0.41 -7.01 -3.34
N ASN A 216 0.63 -7.83 -3.41
CA ASN A 216 0.98 -8.83 -2.39
C ASN A 216 0.90 -8.31 -0.93
N GLY A 217 1.41 -7.11 -0.66
CA GLY A 217 1.35 -6.51 0.69
C GLY A 217 -0.04 -6.10 1.20
N ASN A 218 -1.05 -6.14 0.33
CA ASN A 218 -2.45 -5.81 0.62
C ASN A 218 -3.36 -7.05 0.47
N LEU A 219 -2.77 -8.24 0.45
CA LEU A 219 -3.49 -9.51 0.49
C LEU A 219 -3.27 -10.18 1.83
N MET A 220 -4.33 -10.70 2.43
CA MET A 220 -4.23 -11.57 3.59
C MET A 220 -4.27 -13.03 3.14
N ILE A 221 -3.24 -13.78 3.52
CA ILE A 221 -3.07 -15.18 3.12
C ILE A 221 -3.22 -16.10 4.33
N ASP A 222 -4.15 -17.04 4.23
CA ASP A 222 -4.33 -18.15 5.14
C ASP A 222 -3.52 -19.38 4.65
N PRO A 223 -2.77 -20.06 5.53
CA PRO A 223 -1.96 -21.23 5.16
C PRO A 223 -2.69 -22.40 4.51
N GLN A 224 -4.02 -22.48 4.65
CA GLN A 224 -4.84 -23.57 4.13
C GLN A 224 -5.73 -23.11 2.96
N ARG A 225 -6.27 -21.89 3.06
CA ARG A 225 -7.29 -21.38 2.11
C ARG A 225 -6.70 -20.50 1.00
N GLY A 226 -5.50 -19.94 1.19
CA GLY A 226 -4.95 -18.93 0.30
C GLY A 226 -5.51 -17.54 0.62
N ILE A 227 -5.90 -16.75 -0.38
CA ILE A 227 -6.39 -15.38 -0.19
C ILE A 227 -7.71 -15.37 0.60
N THR A 228 -7.70 -14.72 1.78
CA THR A 228 -8.87 -14.55 2.65
C THR A 228 -9.35 -13.11 2.78
N ALA A 229 -8.50 -12.13 2.45
CA ALA A 229 -8.88 -10.73 2.38
C ALA A 229 -8.08 -9.98 1.29
N VAL A 230 -8.76 -9.10 0.57
CA VAL A 230 -8.18 -7.95 -0.12
C VAL A 230 -8.27 -6.77 0.86
N LEU A 231 -7.19 -5.99 0.99
CA LEU A 231 -7.09 -4.93 1.98
C LEU A 231 -6.78 -3.60 1.30
N ASP A 232 -7.06 -2.50 2.00
CA ASP A 232 -6.58 -1.16 1.67
C ASP A 232 -7.19 -0.57 0.38
N TRP A 233 -8.49 -0.30 0.44
CA TRP A 233 -9.29 0.23 -0.66
C TRP A 233 -9.18 1.76 -0.79
N GLU A 234 -8.19 2.40 -0.15
CA GLU A 234 -8.14 3.86 -0.02
C GLU A 234 -7.95 4.59 -1.37
N THR A 235 -7.42 3.91 -2.39
CA THR A 235 -7.18 4.49 -3.74
C THR A 235 -8.17 3.99 -4.80
N VAL A 236 -9.30 3.42 -4.37
CA VAL A 236 -10.35 2.89 -5.24
C VAL A 236 -10.93 3.98 -6.14
N HIS A 237 -11.18 3.64 -7.41
CA HIS A 237 -11.80 4.53 -8.38
C HIS A 237 -12.50 3.73 -9.49
N ILE A 238 -13.14 4.41 -10.44
CA ILE A 238 -13.69 3.80 -11.65
C ILE A 238 -12.72 4.05 -12.80
N GLY A 239 -12.25 2.98 -13.43
CA GLY A 239 -11.19 3.07 -14.44
C GLY A 239 -11.01 1.79 -15.25
N ASP A 240 -9.85 1.65 -15.88
CA ASP A 240 -9.50 0.46 -16.64
C ASP A 240 -9.17 -0.71 -15.68
N PRO A 241 -9.91 -1.84 -15.72
CA PRO A 241 -9.65 -3.01 -14.87
C PRO A 241 -8.24 -3.62 -15.02
N MET A 242 -7.61 -3.46 -16.18
CA MET A 242 -6.27 -3.99 -16.42
C MET A 242 -5.20 -3.27 -15.60
N ARG A 243 -5.52 -2.11 -15.01
CA ARG A 243 -4.66 -1.45 -14.01
C ARG A 243 -4.29 -2.41 -12.88
N ASP A 244 -5.26 -3.09 -12.29
CA ASP A 244 -5.00 -3.95 -11.14
C ASP A 244 -4.16 -5.18 -11.50
N LEU A 245 -4.39 -5.76 -12.69
CA LEU A 245 -3.59 -6.88 -13.19
C LEU A 245 -2.14 -6.45 -13.45
N GLY A 246 -1.93 -5.28 -14.05
CA GLY A 246 -0.59 -4.73 -14.28
C GLY A 246 0.10 -4.36 -12.96
N TRP A 247 -0.67 -3.84 -12.00
CA TRP A 247 -0.14 -3.40 -10.72
C TRP A 247 0.48 -4.54 -9.92
N VAL A 248 -0.22 -5.65 -9.72
CA VAL A 248 0.32 -6.82 -9.00
C VAL A 248 1.54 -7.43 -9.69
N CYS A 249 1.74 -7.16 -10.98
CA CYS A 249 2.91 -7.59 -11.74
C CYS A 249 4.14 -6.68 -11.55
N THR A 250 3.98 -5.47 -11.01
CA THR A 250 5.08 -4.51 -10.83
C THR A 250 6.21 -5.11 -9.99
N ASN A 251 7.46 -4.96 -10.43
CA ASN A 251 8.63 -5.61 -9.81
C ASN A 251 8.81 -5.26 -8.31
N SER A 252 8.40 -4.07 -7.89
CA SER A 252 8.40 -3.63 -6.49
C SER A 252 7.61 -4.53 -5.54
N TRP A 253 6.66 -5.33 -6.05
CA TRP A 253 5.81 -6.24 -5.27
C TRP A 253 6.26 -7.69 -5.32
N ARG A 254 7.39 -7.97 -5.98
CA ARG A 254 7.96 -9.32 -6.11
C ARG A 254 8.95 -9.70 -4.99
N PHE A 255 9.33 -8.75 -4.13
CA PHE A 255 10.23 -8.96 -2.98
C PHE A 255 11.54 -9.71 -3.32
N GLY A 256 12.09 -9.42 -4.50
CA GLY A 256 13.33 -10.01 -5.01
C GLY A 256 13.14 -11.25 -5.89
N ARG A 257 11.91 -11.77 -6.04
CA ARG A 257 11.59 -12.91 -6.91
C ARG A 257 11.25 -12.48 -8.32
N ARG A 258 12.27 -12.07 -9.07
CA ARG A 258 12.11 -11.56 -10.44
C ARG A 258 11.54 -12.60 -11.41
N ASP A 259 11.76 -13.88 -11.14
CA ASP A 259 11.29 -15.04 -11.88
C ASP A 259 9.77 -15.25 -11.82
N LEU A 260 9.11 -14.69 -10.79
CA LEU A 260 7.68 -14.83 -10.56
C LEU A 260 7.00 -13.46 -10.67
N PRO A 261 6.48 -13.10 -11.85
CA PRO A 261 6.04 -11.73 -12.11
C PRO A 261 4.87 -11.29 -11.25
N VAL A 262 3.98 -12.20 -10.87
CA VAL A 262 2.77 -11.88 -10.11
C VAL A 262 3.08 -11.96 -8.62
N GLY A 263 3.24 -10.79 -7.98
CA GLY A 263 3.47 -10.66 -6.54
C GLY A 263 4.71 -11.38 -6.00
N GLY A 264 5.59 -11.91 -6.86
CA GLY A 264 6.72 -12.75 -6.46
C GLY A 264 6.34 -14.21 -6.12
N PHE A 265 5.12 -14.64 -6.44
CA PHE A 265 4.61 -15.98 -6.10
C PHE A 265 3.99 -16.77 -7.26
N GLY A 266 3.74 -16.17 -8.44
CA GLY A 266 3.22 -16.91 -9.59
C GLY A 266 3.44 -16.23 -10.94
N THR A 267 2.86 -16.83 -11.98
CA THR A 267 3.09 -16.46 -13.38
C THR A 267 1.95 -15.61 -13.95
N TYR A 268 2.22 -14.90 -15.06
CA TYR A 268 1.17 -14.19 -15.80
C TYR A 268 0.05 -15.14 -16.27
N ASP A 269 0.42 -16.34 -16.74
CA ASP A 269 -0.53 -17.32 -17.24
C ASP A 269 -1.50 -17.76 -16.14
N ASP A 270 -1.03 -17.99 -14.91
CA ASP A 270 -1.88 -18.33 -13.78
C ASP A 270 -2.84 -17.17 -13.43
N LEU A 271 -2.33 -15.94 -13.41
CA LEU A 271 -3.14 -14.73 -13.15
C LEU A 271 -4.23 -14.56 -14.20
N PHE A 272 -3.88 -14.69 -15.48
CA PHE A 272 -4.83 -14.55 -16.58
C PHE A 272 -5.84 -15.68 -16.59
N ALA A 273 -5.42 -16.92 -16.38
CA ALA A 273 -6.33 -18.07 -16.26
C ALA A 273 -7.37 -17.84 -15.15
N GLY A 274 -6.94 -17.40 -13.96
CA GLY A 274 -7.86 -17.10 -12.87
C GLY A 274 -8.84 -15.97 -13.19
N TYR A 275 -8.38 -14.93 -13.88
CA TYR A 275 -9.25 -13.84 -14.31
C TYR A 275 -10.27 -14.29 -15.36
N GLU A 276 -9.82 -15.05 -16.36
CA GLU A 276 -10.62 -15.53 -17.48
C GLU A 276 -11.67 -16.54 -17.06
N ASP A 277 -11.30 -17.48 -16.18
CA ASP A 277 -12.22 -18.51 -15.69
C ASP A 277 -13.36 -17.90 -14.85
N GLU A 278 -13.10 -16.83 -14.12
CA GLU A 278 -14.11 -16.16 -13.28
C GLU A 278 -14.95 -15.15 -14.06
N SER A 279 -14.34 -14.36 -14.96
CA SER A 279 -15.03 -13.30 -15.70
C SER A 279 -15.63 -13.76 -17.03
N GLY A 280 -15.11 -14.82 -17.63
CA GLY A 280 -15.40 -15.20 -19.02
C GLY A 280 -14.78 -14.26 -20.07
N ILE A 281 -13.96 -13.28 -19.66
CA ILE A 281 -13.36 -12.27 -20.54
C ILE A 281 -11.88 -12.60 -20.74
N ARG A 282 -11.47 -12.81 -22.00
CA ARG A 282 -10.06 -13.00 -22.38
C ARG A 282 -9.24 -11.76 -22.03
N VAL A 283 -8.14 -11.95 -21.29
CA VAL A 283 -7.17 -10.91 -20.98
C VAL A 283 -6.28 -10.66 -22.20
N ASP A 284 -6.07 -9.39 -22.53
CA ASP A 284 -5.05 -8.96 -23.48
C ASP A 284 -3.72 -8.72 -22.72
N PRO A 285 -2.68 -9.57 -22.92
CA PRO A 285 -1.40 -9.41 -22.25
C PRO A 285 -0.71 -8.08 -22.56
N ALA A 286 -0.93 -7.49 -23.74
CA ALA A 286 -0.32 -6.21 -24.11
C ALA A 286 -0.89 -5.06 -23.27
N ARG A 287 -2.19 -5.10 -22.98
CA ARG A 287 -2.86 -4.11 -22.13
C ARG A 287 -2.43 -4.24 -20.67
N VAL A 288 -2.26 -5.45 -20.16
CA VAL A 288 -1.67 -5.68 -18.83
C VAL A 288 -0.24 -5.16 -18.77
N ARG A 289 0.57 -5.41 -19.82
CA ARG A 289 1.94 -4.89 -19.90
C ARG A 289 2.01 -3.36 -19.91
N TYR A 290 1.09 -2.69 -20.61
CA TYR A 290 0.95 -1.23 -20.54
C TYR A 290 0.77 -0.76 -19.09
N TRP A 291 -0.13 -1.41 -18.35
CA TRP A 291 -0.39 -1.08 -16.95
C TRP A 291 0.72 -1.48 -15.98
N GLU A 292 1.50 -2.51 -16.29
CA GLU A 292 2.72 -2.85 -15.55
C GLU A 292 3.79 -1.75 -15.70
N VAL A 293 4.00 -1.25 -16.93
CA VAL A 293 4.87 -0.09 -17.17
C VAL A 293 4.36 1.13 -16.42
N PHE A 294 3.05 1.41 -16.52
CA PHE A 294 2.43 2.49 -15.78
C PHE A 294 2.64 2.31 -14.27
N GLY A 295 2.55 1.09 -13.73
CA GLY A 295 2.80 0.78 -12.33
C GLY A 295 4.20 1.20 -11.90
N SER A 296 5.24 0.78 -12.60
CA SER A 296 6.63 1.21 -12.32
C SER A 296 6.81 2.73 -12.41
N PHE A 297 6.20 3.37 -13.42
CA PHE A 297 6.21 4.83 -13.58
C PHE A 297 5.52 5.55 -12.40
N TRP A 298 4.31 5.12 -12.06
CA TRP A 298 3.52 5.68 -10.97
C TRP A 298 4.22 5.52 -9.63
N TRP A 299 4.82 4.35 -9.39
CA TRP A 299 5.56 4.10 -8.15
C TRP A 299 6.86 4.91 -8.07
N ALA A 300 7.56 5.15 -9.19
CA ALA A 300 8.71 6.04 -9.23
C ALA A 300 8.34 7.46 -8.76
N VAL A 301 7.25 8.02 -9.30
CA VAL A 301 6.77 9.35 -8.91
C VAL A 301 6.28 9.37 -7.46
N SER A 302 5.53 8.36 -7.03
CA SER A 302 5.07 8.25 -5.64
C SER A 302 6.24 8.17 -4.64
N CYS A 303 7.36 7.52 -5.00
CA CYS A 303 8.57 7.52 -4.19
C CYS A 303 9.15 8.94 -4.05
N LEU A 304 9.20 9.74 -5.12
CA LEU A 304 9.62 11.15 -5.03
C LEU A 304 8.71 11.95 -4.10
N THR A 305 7.39 11.71 -4.15
CA THR A 305 6.43 12.34 -3.22
C THR A 305 6.70 11.94 -1.76
N MET A 306 7.15 10.71 -1.48
CA MET A 306 7.56 10.33 -0.13
C MET A 306 8.81 11.09 0.35
N ALA A 307 9.78 11.31 -0.53
CA ALA A 307 10.95 12.13 -0.23
C ALA A 307 10.56 13.58 0.09
N GLU A 308 9.66 14.16 -0.71
CA GLU A 308 9.13 15.50 -0.48
C GLU A 308 8.37 15.58 0.86
N HIS A 309 7.50 14.62 1.14
CA HIS A 309 6.79 14.57 2.42
C HIS A 309 7.73 14.42 3.62
N TYR A 310 8.88 13.77 3.48
CA TYR A 310 9.89 13.74 4.55
C TYR A 310 10.49 15.14 4.80
N ARG A 311 10.67 15.94 3.75
CA ARG A 311 11.29 17.28 3.82
C ARG A 311 10.33 18.36 4.30
N THR A 312 9.07 18.30 3.86
CA THR A 312 8.09 19.39 4.04
C THR A 312 6.80 18.96 4.72
N GLY A 313 6.58 17.65 4.86
CA GLY A 313 5.36 17.08 5.43
C GLY A 313 5.32 17.17 6.96
N PRO A 314 4.12 16.95 7.55
CA PRO A 314 3.91 17.09 8.98
C PRO A 314 4.51 15.94 9.82
N ASP A 315 4.93 14.84 9.19
CA ASP A 315 5.37 13.62 9.87
C ASP A 315 6.58 12.99 9.14
N PRO A 316 7.82 13.37 9.50
CA PRO A 316 9.05 12.94 8.81
C PRO A 316 9.53 11.56 9.28
N THR A 317 8.69 10.54 9.09
CA THR A 317 8.98 9.17 9.54
C THR A 317 10.14 8.51 8.77
N VAL A 318 10.80 7.54 9.42
CA VAL A 318 12.01 6.87 8.90
C VAL A 318 11.79 6.14 7.57
N GLU A 319 10.58 5.64 7.32
CA GLU A 319 10.26 4.93 6.09
C GLU A 319 10.17 5.84 4.86
N ARG A 320 9.83 7.13 5.02
CA ARG A 320 9.63 8.04 3.89
C ARG A 320 10.88 8.24 3.02
N PRO A 321 12.06 8.60 3.57
CA PRO A 321 13.27 8.72 2.75
C PRO A 321 13.77 7.35 2.27
N ALA A 322 13.53 6.28 3.03
CA ALA A 322 13.83 4.92 2.57
C ALA A 322 13.00 4.53 1.34
N ILE A 323 11.70 4.81 1.34
CA ILE A 323 10.80 4.63 0.18
C ILE A 323 11.20 5.57 -0.94
N GLY A 324 11.50 6.84 -0.64
CA GLY A 324 11.93 7.81 -1.65
C GLY A 324 13.15 7.36 -2.43
N ARG A 325 14.08 6.64 -1.77
CA ARG A 325 15.23 6.04 -2.43
C ARG A 325 14.90 4.95 -3.45
N ARG A 326 13.73 4.33 -3.35
CA ARG A 326 13.30 3.30 -4.30
C ARG A 326 12.91 3.86 -5.66
N CYS A 327 12.79 5.18 -5.84
CA CYS A 327 12.53 5.77 -7.15
C CYS A 327 13.57 5.34 -8.20
N SER A 328 14.85 5.20 -7.84
CA SER A 328 15.88 4.71 -8.79
C SER A 328 15.65 3.24 -9.19
N GLU A 329 15.17 2.39 -8.28
CA GLU A 329 14.79 1.00 -8.60
C GLU A 329 13.63 0.99 -9.61
N CYS A 330 12.63 1.84 -9.38
CA CYS A 330 11.45 1.96 -10.25
C CYS A 330 11.81 2.46 -11.65
N GLN A 331 12.75 3.41 -11.76
CA GLN A 331 13.26 3.88 -13.04
C GLN A 331 14.00 2.76 -13.80
N ILE A 332 14.77 1.92 -13.11
CA ILE A 332 15.40 0.73 -13.70
C ILE A 332 14.33 -0.29 -14.15
N ASP A 333 13.25 -0.45 -13.38
CA ASP A 333 12.14 -1.30 -13.78
C ASP A 333 11.51 -0.81 -15.09
N CYS A 334 11.27 0.50 -15.23
CA CYS A 334 10.81 1.09 -16.49
C CYS A 334 11.76 0.80 -17.65
N VAL A 335 13.08 0.94 -17.45
CA VAL A 335 14.08 0.59 -18.48
C VAL A 335 13.94 -0.86 -18.91
N ASN A 336 13.90 -1.79 -17.95
CA ASN A 336 13.84 -3.22 -18.25
C ASN A 336 12.54 -3.61 -18.99
N LEU A 337 11.44 -2.90 -18.72
CA LEU A 337 10.15 -3.15 -19.38
C LEU A 337 10.09 -2.56 -20.81
N LEU A 338 10.72 -1.41 -21.03
CA LEU A 338 10.65 -0.66 -22.29
C LEU A 338 11.79 -0.99 -23.26
N ILE A 339 12.98 -1.25 -22.74
CA ILE A 339 14.22 -1.45 -23.49
C ILE A 339 14.91 -2.72 -22.95
N PRO A 340 14.28 -3.91 -23.10
CA PRO A 340 14.87 -5.15 -22.62
C PRO A 340 16.13 -5.50 -23.42
N GLY A 341 17.17 -6.00 -22.74
CA GLY A 341 18.40 -6.44 -23.38
C GLY A 341 19.58 -6.55 -22.43
N GLU A 342 20.71 -7.00 -22.94
CA GLU A 342 21.99 -6.94 -22.22
C GLU A 342 22.45 -5.48 -22.08
N VAL A 343 23.13 -5.18 -20.97
CA VAL A 343 23.66 -3.85 -20.67
C VAL A 343 25.17 -3.94 -20.56
N ASP A 344 25.87 -3.18 -21.39
CA ASP A 344 27.30 -2.96 -21.25
C ASP A 344 27.55 -1.87 -20.21
N LEU A 345 28.28 -2.21 -19.14
CA LEU A 345 28.70 -1.21 -18.16
C LEU A 345 29.78 -0.32 -18.77
N VAL A 346 29.56 0.99 -18.76
CA VAL A 346 30.55 1.96 -19.22
C VAL A 346 31.74 1.97 -18.24
N GLU A 347 32.91 1.54 -18.71
CA GLU A 347 34.15 1.57 -17.94
C GLU A 347 34.45 3.00 -17.44
N GLY A 348 34.80 3.15 -16.16
CA GLY A 348 35.16 4.44 -15.55
C GLY A 348 33.99 5.27 -14.97
N ALA A 349 32.73 4.87 -15.16
CA ALA A 349 31.58 5.59 -14.59
C ALA A 349 31.58 5.59 -13.04
N ALA A 350 32.12 4.54 -12.41
CA ALA A 350 32.24 4.45 -10.96
C ALA A 350 33.32 5.39 -10.36
N GLU A 351 34.39 5.65 -11.10
CA GLU A 351 35.52 6.47 -10.61
C GLU A 351 35.21 7.98 -10.69
N GLY A 352 34.43 8.41 -11.68
CA GLY A 352 33.99 9.81 -11.82
C GLY A 352 32.85 10.22 -10.88
N ALA A 353 31.97 9.29 -10.50
CA ALA A 353 30.83 9.57 -9.60
C ALA A 353 31.26 9.83 -8.16
N VAL A 354 32.38 9.23 -7.71
CA VAL A 354 32.95 9.44 -6.37
C VAL A 354 33.83 10.70 -6.33
N GLY A 355 34.41 11.11 -7.46
CA GLY A 355 35.27 12.31 -7.56
C GLY A 355 34.51 13.63 -7.76
N ALA A 356 33.32 13.63 -8.34
CA ALA A 356 32.51 14.84 -8.54
C ALA A 356 31.84 15.36 -7.25
N ALA A 357 31.82 14.57 -6.18
CA ALA A 357 31.37 15.00 -4.85
C ALA A 357 32.42 15.85 -4.10
N GLY A 358 33.65 15.96 -4.63
CA GLY A 358 34.80 16.56 -3.93
C GLY A 358 35.32 17.88 -4.48
N GLY A 359 34.56 18.64 -5.27
CA GLY A 359 35.04 19.91 -5.84
C GLY A 359 33.94 20.92 -6.14
N GLU A 360 33.87 21.99 -5.34
CA GLU A 360 33.26 23.32 -5.59
C GLU A 360 31.90 23.42 -6.31
N ALA A 361 31.09 22.36 -6.30
CA ALA A 361 29.65 22.39 -6.62
C ALA A 361 28.76 22.04 -5.41
N ALA A 362 29.32 22.06 -4.20
CA ALA A 362 28.65 21.71 -2.94
C ALA A 362 27.87 22.87 -2.30
N GLY A 363 27.33 23.77 -3.14
CA GLY A 363 26.40 24.82 -2.73
C GLY A 363 25.20 24.79 -3.67
N ALA A 364 24.12 24.10 -3.25
CA ALA A 364 22.84 23.94 -3.95
C ALA A 364 22.66 22.72 -4.91
N ALA A 365 23.32 21.59 -4.67
CA ALA A 365 23.03 20.32 -5.37
C ALA A 365 22.03 19.45 -4.58
N GLY A 366 20.80 19.94 -4.38
CA GLY A 366 19.71 19.16 -3.78
C GLY A 366 18.92 18.42 -4.86
N GLY A 367 19.26 17.17 -5.16
CA GLY A 367 18.45 16.33 -6.04
C GLY A 367 17.15 15.84 -5.37
N GLU A 368 16.15 15.44 -6.15
CA GLU A 368 14.86 14.98 -5.58
C GLU A 368 14.99 13.72 -4.72
N MET A 369 15.98 12.88 -5.01
CA MET A 369 16.24 11.66 -4.25
C MET A 369 16.76 11.99 -2.84
N PRO A 370 16.30 11.28 -1.79
CA PRO A 370 16.80 11.50 -0.42
C PRO A 370 18.31 11.37 -0.34
N THR A 371 19.06 12.28 0.25
CA THR A 371 20.53 12.18 0.37
C THR A 371 20.96 11.06 1.34
N LEU A 372 22.26 10.71 1.35
CA LEU A 372 22.79 9.81 2.38
C LEU A 372 22.60 10.41 3.78
N ASP A 373 22.76 11.72 3.91
CA ASP A 373 22.53 12.45 5.16
C ASP A 373 21.07 12.36 5.62
N GLU A 374 20.10 12.52 4.70
CA GLU A 374 18.67 12.38 5.01
C GLU A 374 18.33 10.96 5.49
N LEU A 375 18.88 9.93 4.84
CA LEU A 375 18.70 8.54 5.29
C LEU A 375 19.26 8.32 6.69
N LEU A 376 20.50 8.72 6.94
CA LEU A 376 21.14 8.54 8.25
C LEU A 376 20.41 9.33 9.35
N THR A 377 19.99 10.55 9.04
CA THR A 377 19.20 11.40 9.94
C THR A 377 17.91 10.72 10.34
N SER A 378 17.15 10.21 9.36
CA SER A 378 15.85 9.59 9.61
C SER A 378 15.94 8.36 10.54
N VAL A 379 16.96 7.52 10.35
CA VAL A 379 17.19 6.34 11.20
C VAL A 379 17.61 6.75 12.60
N ARG A 380 18.50 7.75 12.71
CA ARG A 380 18.94 8.27 14.01
C ARG A 380 17.77 8.85 14.80
N ASP A 381 16.93 9.66 14.16
CA ASP A 381 15.81 10.34 14.82
C ASP A 381 14.77 9.31 15.30
N PHE A 382 14.46 8.29 14.49
CA PHE A 382 13.63 7.16 14.90
C PHE A 382 14.22 6.37 16.09
N LEU A 383 15.54 6.14 16.10
CA LEU A 383 16.19 5.48 17.24
C LEU A 383 16.08 6.32 18.51
N HIS A 384 16.27 7.64 18.41
CA HIS A 384 16.22 8.55 19.55
C HIS A 384 14.82 8.84 20.09
N GLY A 385 13.83 8.98 19.21
CA GLY A 385 12.43 9.19 19.59
C GLY A 385 11.78 7.85 19.89
N ASP A 386 11.26 7.20 18.87
CA ASP A 386 10.35 6.07 19.00
C ASP A 386 10.96 4.87 19.73
N VAL A 387 12.17 4.43 19.32
CA VAL A 387 12.75 3.20 19.87
C VAL A 387 13.17 3.39 21.32
N MET A 388 13.81 4.51 21.64
CA MET A 388 14.20 4.79 23.01
C MET A 388 12.99 5.02 23.92
N ASP A 389 11.94 5.70 23.46
CA ASP A 389 10.73 5.89 24.26
C ASP A 389 9.98 4.57 24.50
N ALA A 390 10.02 3.64 23.55
CA ALA A 390 9.34 2.34 23.62
C ALA A 390 10.14 1.23 24.34
N THR A 391 11.43 1.43 24.61
CA THR A 391 12.30 0.37 25.16
C THR A 391 13.01 0.79 26.46
N THR A 392 13.42 -0.19 27.25
CA THR A 392 14.12 0.03 28.53
C THR A 392 15.43 -0.76 28.63
N ALA A 393 16.23 -0.42 29.66
CA ALA A 393 17.47 -1.11 30.02
C ALA A 393 18.46 -1.28 28.84
N ARG A 394 18.88 -2.52 28.55
CA ARG A 394 19.92 -2.82 27.57
C ARG A 394 19.54 -2.39 26.15
N THR A 395 18.29 -2.62 25.74
CA THR A 395 17.84 -2.28 24.38
C THR A 395 17.84 -0.77 24.16
N ASN A 396 17.35 -0.01 25.14
CA ASN A 396 17.40 1.46 25.09
C ASN A 396 18.84 1.99 25.00
N TYR A 397 19.75 1.42 25.81
CA TYR A 397 21.18 1.78 25.75
C TYR A 397 21.78 1.48 24.36
N LEU A 398 21.50 0.31 23.79
CA LEU A 398 22.00 -0.07 22.46
C LEU A 398 21.41 0.81 21.34
N ALA A 399 20.13 1.20 21.43
CA ALA A 399 19.52 2.14 20.48
C ALA A 399 20.25 3.49 20.50
N ARG A 400 20.61 4.00 21.68
CA ARG A 400 21.41 5.22 21.84
C ARG A 400 22.81 5.09 21.24
N VAL A 401 23.48 3.95 21.45
CA VAL A 401 24.81 3.69 20.86
C VAL A 401 24.73 3.63 19.33
N ALA A 402 23.70 3.00 18.79
CA ALA A 402 23.46 2.94 17.35
C ALA A 402 23.22 4.34 16.76
N ALA A 403 22.37 5.15 17.38
CA ALA A 403 22.13 6.54 16.95
C ALA A 403 23.41 7.39 16.96
N ASN A 404 24.21 7.30 18.02
CA ASN A 404 25.51 7.99 18.10
C ASN A 404 26.50 7.53 17.01
N SER A 405 26.44 6.25 16.62
CA SER A 405 27.28 5.71 15.55
C SER A 405 26.88 6.29 14.19
N LEU A 406 25.58 6.50 13.94
CA LEU A 406 25.10 7.21 12.75
C LEU A 406 25.60 8.66 12.72
N ASP A 407 25.61 9.38 13.85
CA ASP A 407 26.18 10.73 13.95
C ASP A 407 27.71 10.77 13.73
N ILE A 408 28.44 9.70 14.02
CA ILE A 408 29.87 9.58 13.66
C ILE A 408 30.00 9.49 12.14
N VAL A 409 29.28 8.56 11.51
CA VAL A 409 29.31 8.38 10.05
C VAL A 409 28.93 9.68 9.32
N ARG A 410 27.91 10.39 9.79
CA ARG A 410 27.49 11.68 9.21
C ARG A 410 28.53 12.78 9.27
N ARG A 411 29.41 12.78 10.28
CA ARG A 411 30.49 13.77 10.40
C ARG A 411 31.67 13.48 9.47
N GLU A 412 31.74 12.26 8.94
CA GLU A 412 32.80 11.80 8.03
C GLU A 412 32.38 11.82 6.55
N LEU A 413 31.07 11.89 6.28
CA LEU A 413 30.51 12.22 4.95
C LEU A 413 30.74 13.69 4.61
#